data_AF-A0AA88MK85-F1
#
_entry.id   AF-A0AA88MK85-F1
#
_cell.length_a   1.000
_cell.length_b   1.000
_cell.length_c   1.000
_cell.angle_alpha   90.00
_cell.angle_beta   90.00
_cell.angle_gamma   90.00
#
_symmetry.space_group_name_H-M   'P 1'
#
loop_
_entity.id
_entity.type
_entity.pdbx_description
1 polymer ?
#
loop_
_entity_poly.entity_id
_entity_poly.type
_entity_poly.pdbx_seq_one_letter_code
_entity_poly.pdbx_strand_id
1 'polypeptide(L)'
;MNRVFLVLGFVLIMALYSDANLAIQVFGEVEACCFNFFNGKIPPTHILQVNRTGSHCPQQGFIVATPENQNLCVREVVVNGKHITP
;
A
#
# COMPACT_ATOMS: atom_id res chain seq x y z
N MET A 1 -35.67 24.29 18.46
CA MET A 1 -34.74 24.64 17.36
C MET A 1 -33.28 24.22 17.57
N ASN A 2 -32.70 24.30 18.78
CA ASN A 2 -31.25 24.15 18.98
C ASN A 2 -30.66 22.75 18.68
N ARG A 3 -31.45 21.68 18.83
CA ARG A 3 -31.01 20.30 18.56
C ARG A 3 -30.77 20.02 17.08
N VAL A 4 -31.52 20.69 16.20
CA VAL A 4 -31.43 20.51 14.75
C VAL A 4 -30.11 21.06 14.22
N PHE A 5 -29.67 22.22 14.74
CA PHE A 5 -28.38 22.83 14.38
C PHE A 5 -27.19 21.95 14.77
N LEU A 6 -27.23 21.31 15.94
CA LEU A 6 -26.18 20.39 16.39
C LEU A 6 -26.09 19.15 15.51
N VAL A 7 -27.24 18.58 15.13
CA VAL A 7 -27.29 17.39 14.26
C VAL A 7 -26.81 17.73 12.85
N LEU A 8 -27.28 18.86 12.29
CA LEU A 8 -26.88 19.29 10.95
C LEU A 8 -25.37 19.60 10.88
N GLY A 9 -24.83 20.25 11.91
CA GLY A 9 -23.39 20.52 12.02
C GLY A 9 -22.56 19.25 12.08
N PHE A 10 -22.98 18.25 12.88
CA PHE A 10 -22.28 16.98 12.97
C PHE A 10 -22.29 16.19 11.66
N VAL A 11 -23.42 16.18 10.96
CA VAL A 11 -23.56 15.52 9.65
C VAL A 11 -22.66 16.18 8.59
N LEU A 12 -22.57 17.51 8.57
CA LEU A 12 -21.68 18.24 7.66
C LEU A 12 -20.20 17.95 7.94
N ILE A 13 -19.80 17.86 9.23
CA ILE A 13 -18.43 17.49 9.61
C ILE A 13 -18.12 16.06 9.13
N MET A 14 -19.00 15.09 9.36
CA MET A 14 -18.78 13.71 8.89
C MET A 14 -18.69 13.60 7.36
N ALA A 15 -19.48 14.39 6.63
CA ALA A 15 -19.43 14.42 5.16
C ALA A 15 -18.13 15.03 4.64
N LEU A 16 -17.61 16.09 5.28
CA LEU A 16 -16.35 16.74 4.90
C LEU A 16 -15.11 15.95 5.32
N TYR A 17 -15.20 15.14 6.39
CA TYR A 17 -14.11 14.31 6.89
C TYR A 17 -14.17 12.86 6.38
N SER A 18 -15.06 12.53 5.45
CA SER A 18 -15.18 11.17 4.88
C SER A 18 -14.01 10.77 3.99
N ASP A 19 -13.16 11.72 3.60
CA ASP A 19 -11.95 11.47 2.86
C ASP A 19 -10.76 11.30 3.82
N ALA A 20 -10.78 10.24 4.63
CA ALA A 20 -9.57 9.79 5.31
C ALA A 20 -8.62 9.16 4.27
N ASN A 21 -8.05 9.98 3.38
CA ASN A 21 -6.86 9.60 2.63
C ASN A 21 -5.72 9.57 3.63
N LEU A 22 -5.60 8.42 4.29
CA LEU A 22 -4.61 8.12 5.29
C LEU A 22 -3.25 7.96 4.59
N ALA A 23 -2.70 9.05 4.07
CA ALA A 23 -1.30 9.16 3.74
C ALA A 23 -0.51 9.22 5.06
N ILE A 24 -0.54 8.14 5.85
CA ILE A 24 0.45 7.99 6.91
C ILE A 24 1.77 7.73 6.20
N GLN A 25 2.63 8.75 6.16
CA GLN A 25 4.06 8.54 6.07
C GLN A 25 4.49 7.90 7.39
N VAL A 26 4.34 6.58 7.52
CA VAL A 26 4.72 5.90 8.75
C VAL A 26 6.24 5.78 8.76
N PHE A 27 6.89 6.60 9.58
CA PHE A 27 8.29 6.41 10.00
C PHE A 27 8.38 5.34 11.10
N GLY A 28 7.86 4.16 10.75
CA GLY A 28 7.75 2.97 11.58
C GLY A 28 7.32 1.86 10.63
N GLU A 29 7.93 0.68 10.75
CA GLU A 29 7.76 -0.45 9.86
C GLU A 29 6.31 -0.98 9.89
N VAL A 30 5.37 -0.22 9.33
CA VAL A 30 4.04 -0.71 9.00
C VAL A 30 4.25 -1.55 7.77
N GLU A 31 4.34 -2.85 8.01
CA GLU A 31 4.30 -3.87 7.00
C GLU A 31 3.17 -3.54 6.01
N ALA A 32 3.53 -3.06 4.82
CA ALA A 32 2.55 -2.64 3.84
C ALA A 32 1.95 -3.87 3.14
N CYS A 33 0.65 -3.81 2.89
CA CYS A 33 -0.09 -4.85 2.16
C CYS A 33 -0.26 -4.50 0.69
N CYS A 34 -0.26 -5.52 -0.16
CA CYS A 34 -0.53 -5.41 -1.59
C CYS A 34 -1.92 -5.95 -1.92
N PHE A 35 -2.73 -5.15 -2.62
CA PHE A 35 -4.06 -5.55 -3.12
C PHE A 35 -4.10 -5.63 -4.65
N ASN A 36 -3.23 -4.87 -5.33
CA ASN A 36 -3.06 -4.87 -6.77
C ASN A 36 -1.65 -5.36 -7.10
N PHE A 37 -1.55 -6.25 -8.07
CA PHE A 37 -0.28 -6.88 -8.45
C PHE A 37 0.05 -6.56 -9.90
N PHE A 38 1.28 -6.15 -10.14
CA PHE A 38 1.84 -6.00 -11.47
C PHE A 38 2.16 -7.39 -12.04
N ASN A 39 1.60 -7.68 -13.21
CA ASN A 39 1.81 -8.95 -13.92
C ASN A 39 2.91 -8.89 -14.99
N GLY A 40 3.54 -7.73 -15.18
CA GLY A 40 4.65 -7.58 -16.12
C GLY A 40 5.96 -8.10 -15.55
N LYS A 41 6.99 -8.13 -16.39
CA LYS A 41 8.34 -8.55 -15.99
C LYS A 41 9.16 -7.34 -15.58
N ILE A 42 9.74 -7.39 -14.40
CA ILE A 42 10.72 -6.41 -13.93
C ILE A 42 12.11 -6.95 -14.26
N PRO A 43 12.94 -6.22 -15.02
CA PRO A 43 14.32 -6.64 -15.23
C PRO A 43 15.06 -6.65 -13.89
N PRO A 44 15.80 -7.72 -13.55
CA PRO A 44 16.52 -7.80 -12.28
C PRO A 44 17.48 -6.64 -12.03
N THR A 45 18.02 -6.04 -13.10
CA THR A 45 18.91 -4.86 -13.05
C THR A 45 18.22 -3.60 -12.54
N HIS A 46 16.90 -3.52 -12.60
CA HIS A 46 16.11 -2.38 -12.14
C HIS A 46 15.49 -2.61 -10.76
N ILE A 47 15.81 -3.72 -10.09
CA ILE A 47 15.34 -4.00 -8.74
C ILE A 47 16.34 -3.39 -7.76
N LEU A 48 15.92 -2.33 -7.07
CA LEU A 48 16.74 -1.66 -6.05
C LEU A 48 16.53 -2.30 -4.68
N GLN A 49 15.29 -2.66 -4.35
CA GLN A 49 14.92 -3.30 -3.10
C GLN A 49 13.72 -4.22 -3.28
N VAL A 50 13.68 -5.27 -2.46
CA VAL A 50 12.54 -6.20 -2.37
C VAL A 50 12.20 -6.37 -0.90
N ASN A 51 10.99 -5.96 -0.52
CA ASN A 51 10.45 -6.20 0.81
C ASN A 51 9.29 -7.18 0.71
N ARG A 52 9.17 -8.11 1.65
CA ARG A 52 7.97 -8.96 1.76
C ARG A 52 6.81 -8.14 2.34
N THR A 53 5.60 -8.45 1.89
CA THR A 53 4.39 -7.97 2.58
C THR A 53 4.30 -8.58 3.97
N GLY A 54 3.57 -7.93 4.87
CA GLY A 54 3.35 -8.46 6.20
C GLY A 54 2.59 -9.77 6.24
N SER A 55 2.89 -10.59 7.25
CA SER A 55 2.19 -11.87 7.47
C SER A 55 0.68 -11.69 7.74
N HIS A 56 0.30 -10.51 8.25
CA HIS A 56 -1.08 -10.13 8.53
C HIS A 56 -1.88 -9.77 7.26
N CYS A 57 -1.21 -9.61 6.12
CA CYS A 57 -1.86 -9.20 4.88
C CYS A 57 -2.73 -10.34 4.30
N PRO A 58 -3.93 -10.01 3.78
CA PRO A 58 -4.83 -11.01 3.19
C PRO A 58 -4.25 -11.65 1.93
N GLN A 59 -3.33 -10.95 1.25
CA GLN A 59 -2.59 -11.44 0.11
C GLN A 59 -1.10 -11.26 0.37
N GLN A 60 -0.35 -12.35 0.23
CA GLN A 60 1.10 -12.35 0.37
C GLN A 60 1.76 -11.99 -0.97
N GLY A 61 2.88 -11.27 -0.89
CA GLY A 61 3.66 -10.86 -2.06
C GLY A 61 4.90 -10.05 -1.68
N PHE A 62 5.41 -9.31 -2.66
CA PHE A 62 6.57 -8.46 -2.50
C PHE A 62 6.27 -7.03 -2.94
N ILE A 63 6.88 -6.08 -2.24
CA ILE A 63 6.94 -4.68 -2.61
C ILE A 63 8.35 -4.45 -3.14
N VAL A 64 8.42 -4.15 -4.44
CA VAL A 64 9.66 -3.95 -5.18
C VAL A 64 9.84 -2.46 -5.44
N ALA A 65 11.01 -1.94 -5.07
CA ALA A 65 11.44 -0.61 -5.46
C ALA A 65 12.25 -0.68 -6.75
N THR A 66 11.82 0.08 -7.74
CA THR A 66 12.48 0.29 -9.03
C THR A 66 12.77 1.78 -9.22
N PRO A 67 13.64 2.17 -10.16
CA PRO A 67 13.90 3.58 -10.44
C PRO A 67 12.65 4.39 -10.82
N GLU A 68 11.68 3.76 -11.49
CA GLU A 68 10.44 4.43 -11.91
C GLU A 68 9.34 4.38 -10.86
N ASN A 69 9.30 3.33 -10.03
CA ASN A 69 8.26 3.12 -9.03
C ASN A 69 8.84 2.49 -7.75
N GLN A 70 8.65 3.17 -6.62
CA GLN A 70 9.21 2.74 -5.33
C GLN A 70 8.36 1.67 -4.62
N ASN A 71 7.05 1.57 -4.91
CA ASN A 71 6.12 0.68 -4.22
C ASN A 71 5.37 -0.23 -5.20
N LEU A 72 6.10 -1.01 -6.01
CA LEU A 72 5.50 -1.88 -7.01
C LEU A 72 5.23 -3.28 -6.44
N CYS A 73 3.96 -3.66 -6.36
CA CYS A 73 3.53 -4.95 -5.82
C CYS A 73 3.63 -6.08 -6.85
N VAL A 74 4.31 -7.17 -6.50
CA VAL A 74 4.41 -8.39 -7.34
C VAL A 74 4.20 -9.65 -6.52
N ARG A 75 3.70 -10.71 -7.17
CA ARG A 75 3.55 -12.02 -6.51
C ARG A 75 4.85 -12.80 -6.46
N GLU A 76 5.71 -12.57 -7.43
CA GLU A 76 6.97 -13.28 -7.60
C GLU A 76 8.03 -12.31 -8.09
N VAL A 77 9.27 -12.56 -7.68
CA VAL A 77 10.40 -11.73 -8.07
C VAL A 77 11.60 -12.62 -8.38
N VAL A 78 12.36 -12.24 -9.41
CA VAL A 78 13.60 -12.93 -9.78
C VAL A 78 14.78 -12.07 -9.34
N VAL A 79 15.50 -12.53 -8.33
CA VAL A 79 16.72 -11.85 -7.84
C VAL A 79 17.90 -12.79 -8.07
N ASN A 80 18.94 -12.30 -8.76
CA ASN A 80 20.12 -13.09 -9.11
C ASN A 80 19.81 -14.41 -9.84
N GLY A 81 18.80 -14.41 -10.72
CA GLY A 81 18.38 -15.59 -11.48
C GLY A 81 17.59 -16.62 -10.68
N LYS A 82 17.33 -16.39 -9.39
CA LYS A 82 16.50 -17.26 -8.56
C LYS A 82 15.08 -16.71 -8.46
N HIS A 83 14.10 -17.58 -8.68
CA HIS A 83 12.70 -17.29 -8.46
C HIS A 83 12.37 -17.30 -6.97
N ILE A 84 11.78 -16.22 -6.48
CA ILE A 84 11.42 -16.06 -5.06
C ILE A 84 9.91 -15.87 -4.98
N THR A 85 9.27 -16.70 -4.17
CA THR A 85 7.87 -16.62 -3.78
C THR A 85 7.76 -16.14 -2.33
N PRO A 86 6.70 -15.41 -1.97
CA PRO A 86 6.55 -14.78 -0.66
C PRO A 86 6.69 -15.80 0.48
#